data_AF-A0A0Q5MXQ6-F1
#
_entry.id   AF-A0A0Q5MXQ6-F1
#
_cell.length_a   1.000
_cell.length_b   1.000
_cell.length_c   1.000
_cell.angle_alpha   90.00
_cell.angle_beta   90.00
_cell.angle_gamma   90.00
#
_symmetry.space_group_name_H-M   'P 1'
#
loop_
_entity.id
_entity.type
_entity.pdbx_description
1 polymer ?
#
loop_
_entity_poly.entity_id
_entity_poly.type
_entity_poly.pdbx_seq_one_letter_code
_entity_poly.pdbx_strand_id
1 'polypeptide(L)'
;MRTLGNPHSASNPAKGGFSMLRISGPGMMVFVVAFVVAVIFAANQNDVVGWVVAIIAGFWLALAAFVVFSIQKAAKKATVKLNEAQNAFNAATGRAPSSGSADHGGTRLVRSRSEADEVRDMKLDHSFKIVQVQVRVVEQERAKGAASDHDTIRRALETIEITATNARDMIKSSGGADEPVSGTIID
;
A
#
# COMPACT_ATOMS: atom_id res chain seq x y z
N MET A 1 37.15 -53.47 0.41
CA MET A 1 36.00 -54.35 0.11
C MET A 1 34.76 -53.77 0.79
N ARG A 2 33.63 -53.67 0.06
CA ARG A 2 32.25 -53.33 0.51
C ARG A 2 32.03 -51.84 0.86
N THR A 3 31.44 -50.95 0.03
CA THR A 3 30.05 -50.83 -0.51
C THR A 3 28.92 -51.18 0.46
N LEU A 4 28.02 -50.20 0.67
CA LEU A 4 26.59 -50.21 1.07
C LEU A 4 26.30 -48.81 1.69
N GLY A 5 25.28 -48.01 1.38
CA GLY A 5 24.16 -48.08 0.46
C GLY A 5 23.39 -46.76 0.63
N ASN A 6 22.97 -46.16 -0.48
CA ASN A 6 22.16 -44.95 -0.56
C ASN A 6 20.68 -45.30 -0.41
N PRO A 7 19.88 -44.63 0.46
CA PRO A 7 18.45 -44.55 0.26
C PRO A 7 18.10 -43.19 -0.33
N HIS A 8 17.65 -43.27 -1.59
CA HIS A 8 16.92 -42.25 -2.33
C HIS A 8 15.77 -41.70 -1.46
N SER A 9 15.90 -40.48 -0.93
CA SER A 9 14.75 -39.75 -0.40
C SER A 9 14.01 -39.12 -1.58
N ALA A 10 13.07 -39.88 -2.14
CA ALA A 10 12.09 -39.37 -3.08
C ALA A 10 11.20 -38.34 -2.37
N SER A 11 11.52 -37.05 -2.54
CA SER A 11 10.59 -35.98 -2.24
C SER A 11 9.53 -35.96 -3.34
N ASN A 12 8.35 -36.51 -3.04
CA ASN A 12 7.15 -36.21 -3.80
C ASN A 12 6.67 -34.82 -3.36
N PRO A 13 6.74 -33.76 -4.19
CA PRO A 13 5.95 -32.58 -3.94
C PRO A 13 4.49 -32.92 -4.21
N ALA A 14 3.68 -32.77 -3.17
CA ALA A 14 2.24 -32.94 -3.20
C ALA A 14 1.61 -32.12 -4.34
N LYS A 15 0.85 -32.83 -5.18
CA LYS A 15 -0.06 -32.27 -6.16
C LYS A 15 -1.28 -31.78 -5.40
N GLY A 16 -1.43 -30.47 -5.21
CA GLY A 16 -2.65 -29.92 -4.62
C GLY A 16 -2.53 -28.46 -4.18
N GLY A 17 -3.23 -27.57 -4.87
CA GLY A 17 -3.37 -26.17 -4.46
C GLY A 17 -3.61 -25.22 -5.63
N PHE A 18 -4.78 -25.34 -6.27
CA PHE A 18 -5.43 -24.41 -7.20
C PHE A 18 -4.65 -23.12 -7.57
N SER A 19 -3.83 -23.22 -8.62
CA SER A 19 -3.53 -22.05 -9.47
C SER A 19 -4.75 -21.81 -10.38
N MET A 20 -5.78 -21.18 -9.83
CA MET A 20 -6.92 -20.68 -10.60
C MET A 20 -6.86 -19.16 -10.68
N LEU A 21 -5.67 -18.64 -11.00
CA LEU A 21 -5.46 -17.25 -11.38
C LEU A 21 -5.36 -17.20 -12.91
N ARG A 22 -6.34 -16.52 -13.50
CA ARG A 22 -6.47 -16.10 -14.91
C ARG A 22 -7.25 -17.03 -15.85
N ILE A 23 -8.55 -17.15 -15.61
CA ILE A 23 -9.52 -17.21 -16.72
C ILE A 23 -10.80 -16.43 -16.38
N SER A 24 -10.64 -15.13 -16.10
CA SER A 24 -11.75 -14.19 -16.18
C SER A 24 -11.65 -13.47 -17.52
N GLY A 25 -12.36 -13.94 -18.53
CA GLY A 25 -12.32 -13.31 -19.86
C GLY A 25 -13.65 -13.36 -20.59
N PRO A 26 -14.21 -14.54 -20.90
CA PRO A 26 -15.45 -14.60 -21.70
C PRO A 26 -16.71 -15.01 -20.92
N GLY A 27 -16.63 -16.02 -20.04
CA GLY A 27 -17.81 -16.60 -19.39
C GLY A 27 -18.56 -15.61 -18.47
N MET A 28 -17.82 -14.80 -17.72
CA MET A 28 -18.43 -13.80 -16.84
C MET A 28 -19.17 -12.70 -17.62
N MET A 29 -18.67 -12.31 -18.79
CA MET A 29 -19.34 -11.33 -19.67
C MET A 29 -20.70 -11.85 -20.12
N VAL A 30 -20.79 -13.14 -20.48
CA VAL A 30 -22.05 -13.79 -20.91
C VAL A 30 -23.05 -13.82 -19.77
N PHE A 31 -22.64 -14.17 -18.55
CA PHE A 31 -23.53 -14.14 -17.38
C PHE A 31 -24.03 -12.73 -17.05
N VAL A 32 -23.16 -11.71 -17.15
CA VAL A 32 -23.56 -10.31 -16.93
C VAL A 32 -24.58 -9.87 -17.98
N VAL A 33 -24.36 -10.19 -19.26
CA VAL A 33 -25.32 -9.86 -20.34
C VAL A 33 -26.64 -10.60 -20.14
N ALA A 34 -26.62 -11.89 -19.84
CA ALA A 34 -27.83 -12.68 -19.56
C ALA A 34 -28.60 -12.13 -18.35
N PHE A 35 -27.89 -11.71 -17.30
CA PHE A 35 -28.48 -11.09 -16.12
C PHE A 35 -29.14 -9.74 -16.44
N VAL A 36 -28.49 -8.89 -17.24
CA VAL A 36 -29.08 -7.61 -17.69
C VAL A 36 -30.35 -7.86 -18.52
N VAL A 37 -30.34 -8.85 -19.41
CA VAL A 37 -31.53 -9.22 -20.20
C VAL A 37 -32.67 -9.72 -19.29
N ALA A 38 -32.37 -10.55 -18.29
CA ALA A 38 -33.37 -11.03 -17.33
C ALA A 38 -33.98 -9.88 -16.52
N VAL A 39 -33.17 -8.91 -16.10
CA VAL A 39 -33.63 -7.70 -15.40
C VAL A 39 -34.57 -6.87 -16.28
N ILE A 40 -34.22 -6.66 -17.55
CA ILE A 40 -35.05 -5.91 -18.50
C ILE A 40 -36.39 -6.64 -18.74
N PHE A 41 -36.37 -7.96 -18.89
CA PHE A 41 -37.58 -8.75 -19.11
C PHE A 41 -38.50 -8.76 -17.88
N ALA A 42 -37.91 -8.82 -16.68
CA ALA A 42 -38.66 -8.70 -15.42
C ALA A 42 -39.30 -7.30 -15.28
N ALA A 43 -38.58 -6.24 -15.63
CA ALA A 43 -39.11 -4.88 -15.59
C ALA A 43 -40.22 -4.63 -16.64
N ASN A 44 -40.16 -5.31 -17.79
CA ASN A 44 -41.11 -5.12 -18.90
C ASN A 44 -42.46 -5.83 -18.69
N GLN A 45 -42.59 -6.75 -17.73
CA GLN A 45 -43.85 -7.45 -17.43
C GLN A 45 -44.88 -6.58 -16.67
N ASN A 46 -44.58 -5.29 -16.41
CA ASN A 46 -45.43 -4.37 -15.62
C ASN A 46 -45.89 -4.94 -14.26
N ASP A 47 -45.06 -5.80 -13.67
CA ASP A 47 -45.27 -6.40 -12.35
C ASP A 47 -44.35 -5.70 -11.33
N VAL A 48 -44.91 -5.32 -10.18
CA VAL A 48 -44.20 -4.62 -9.08
C VAL A 48 -43.00 -5.44 -8.61
N VAL A 49 -43.10 -6.77 -8.63
CA VAL A 49 -42.02 -7.68 -8.24
C VAL A 49 -40.82 -7.54 -9.19
N GLY A 50 -41.07 -7.41 -10.50
CA GLY A 50 -40.04 -7.23 -11.50
C GLY A 50 -39.25 -5.94 -11.34
N TRP A 51 -39.93 -4.85 -11.01
CA TRP A 51 -39.30 -3.55 -10.73
C TRP A 51 -38.43 -3.57 -9.46
N VAL A 52 -38.89 -4.23 -8.40
CA VAL A 52 -38.10 -4.37 -7.15
C VAL A 52 -36.83 -5.17 -7.42
N VAL A 53 -36.93 -6.31 -8.12
CA VAL A 53 -35.77 -7.12 -8.47
C VAL A 53 -34.82 -6.35 -9.38
N ALA A 54 -35.33 -5.60 -10.35
CA ALA A 54 -34.52 -4.79 -11.26
C ALA A 54 -33.71 -3.70 -10.54
N ILE A 55 -34.31 -3.00 -9.57
CA ILE A 55 -33.62 -1.97 -8.77
C ILE A 55 -32.52 -2.60 -7.93
N ILE A 56 -32.81 -3.69 -7.22
CA ILE A 56 -31.84 -4.38 -6.35
C ILE A 56 -30.68 -4.93 -7.19
N ALA A 57 -30.99 -5.58 -8.31
CA ALA A 57 -30.01 -6.08 -9.26
C ALA A 57 -29.14 -4.97 -9.84
N GLY A 58 -29.76 -3.87 -10.28
CA GLY A 58 -29.07 -2.70 -10.82
C GLY A 58 -28.14 -2.06 -9.79
N PHE A 59 -28.56 -2.00 -8.53
CA PHE A 59 -27.73 -1.52 -7.42
C PHE A 59 -26.46 -2.37 -7.24
N TRP A 60 -26.60 -3.70 -7.20
CA TRP A 60 -25.45 -4.60 -7.07
C TRP A 60 -24.51 -4.52 -8.27
N LEU A 61 -25.06 -4.39 -9.48
CA LEU A 61 -24.26 -4.21 -10.69
C LEU A 61 -23.49 -2.88 -10.67
N ALA A 62 -24.13 -1.80 -10.25
CA ALA A 62 -23.49 -0.49 -10.11
C ALA A 62 -22.38 -0.51 -9.06
N LEU A 63 -22.60 -1.19 -7.92
CA LEU A 63 -21.59 -1.36 -6.88
C LEU A 63 -20.39 -2.15 -7.40
N ALA A 64 -20.62 -3.27 -8.09
CA ALA A 64 -19.56 -4.06 -8.70
C ALA A 64 -18.77 -3.25 -9.75
N ALA A 65 -19.47 -2.52 -10.61
CA ALA A 65 -18.83 -1.63 -11.59
C ALA A 65 -18.01 -0.53 -10.91
N PHE A 66 -18.53 0.09 -9.85
CA PHE A 66 -17.82 1.11 -9.08
C PHE A 66 -16.51 0.57 -8.49
N VAL A 67 -16.51 -0.63 -7.92
CA VAL A 67 -15.29 -1.29 -7.39
C VAL A 67 -14.29 -1.58 -8.50
N VAL A 68 -14.73 -2.11 -9.64
CA VAL A 68 -13.84 -2.39 -10.77
C VAL A 68 -13.24 -1.08 -11.32
N PHE A 69 -14.05 -0.03 -11.48
CA PHE A 69 -13.57 1.25 -11.96
C PHE A 69 -12.65 1.95 -10.96
N SER A 70 -12.88 1.83 -9.65
CA SER A 70 -12.01 2.42 -8.63
C SER A 70 -10.63 1.75 -8.64
N ILE A 71 -10.57 0.42 -8.76
CA ILE A 71 -9.32 -0.34 -8.89
C ILE A 71 -8.63 -0.01 -10.22
N GLN A 72 -9.36 0.02 -11.34
CA GLN A 72 -8.78 0.38 -12.64
C GLN A 72 -8.23 1.80 -12.64
N LYS A 73 -8.91 2.77 -12.02
CA LYS A 73 -8.41 4.15 -11.87
C LYS A 73 -7.18 4.21 -10.96
N ALA A 74 -7.16 3.44 -9.87
CA ALA A 74 -6.01 3.37 -8.97
C ALA A 74 -4.79 2.71 -9.65
N ALA A 75 -5.00 1.61 -10.37
CA ALA A 75 -3.98 0.90 -11.12
C ALA A 75 -3.37 1.79 -12.22
N LYS A 76 -4.20 2.51 -13.01
CA LYS A 76 -3.70 3.44 -14.04
C LYS A 76 -2.81 4.54 -13.45
N LYS A 77 -3.15 5.08 -12.28
CA LYS A 77 -2.33 6.09 -11.59
C LYS A 77 -1.05 5.50 -10.99
N ALA A 78 -1.11 4.26 -10.51
CA ALA A 78 0.05 3.55 -9.98
C ALA A 78 1.07 3.24 -11.08
N THR A 79 0.65 2.83 -12.28
CA THR A 79 1.57 2.54 -13.39
C THR A 79 2.34 3.79 -13.83
N VAL A 80 1.71 4.97 -13.83
CA VAL A 80 2.39 6.23 -14.14
C VAL A 80 3.45 6.55 -13.09
N LYS A 81 3.13 6.42 -11.80
CA LYS A 81 4.09 6.66 -10.70
C LYS A 81 5.20 5.62 -10.64
N LEU A 82 4.93 4.36 -11.00
CA LEU A 82 5.93 3.31 -11.09
C LEU A 82 6.87 3.53 -12.28
N ASN A 83 6.37 3.97 -13.44
CA ASN A 83 7.22 4.34 -14.56
C ASN A 83 8.10 5.55 -14.23
N GLU A 84 7.56 6.54 -13.52
CA GLU A 84 8.32 7.71 -13.06
C GLU A 84 9.39 7.32 -12.02
N ALA A 85 9.03 6.49 -11.05
CA ALA A 85 9.96 5.96 -10.04
C ALA A 85 11.01 5.02 -10.64
N GLN A 86 10.65 4.18 -11.61
CA GLN A 86 11.57 3.30 -12.33
C GLN A 86 12.54 4.12 -13.17
N ASN A 87 12.07 5.18 -13.84
CA ASN A 87 12.94 6.11 -14.59
C ASN A 87 13.87 6.89 -13.66
N ALA A 88 13.38 7.35 -12.50
CA ALA A 88 14.19 8.01 -11.48
C ALA A 88 15.21 7.04 -10.85
N PHE A 89 14.83 5.79 -10.63
CA PHE A 89 15.71 4.75 -10.09
C PHE A 89 16.79 4.32 -11.10
N ASN A 90 16.44 4.15 -12.38
CA ASN A 90 17.40 3.89 -13.45
C ASN A 90 18.38 5.06 -13.63
N ALA A 91 17.92 6.31 -13.46
CA ALA A 91 18.78 7.49 -13.44
C ALA A 91 19.65 7.58 -12.16
N ALA A 92 19.18 7.06 -11.02
CA ALA A 92 19.91 7.06 -9.75
C ALA A 92 20.89 5.89 -9.58
N THR A 93 20.66 4.75 -10.23
CA THR A 93 21.51 3.55 -10.16
C THR A 93 22.63 3.52 -11.20
N GLY A 94 22.88 4.64 -11.89
CA GLY A 94 24.08 4.81 -12.72
C GLY A 94 24.10 4.00 -14.02
N ARG A 95 23.01 3.30 -14.38
CA ARG A 95 22.88 2.74 -15.73
C ARG A 95 22.40 3.83 -16.66
N ALA A 96 23.34 4.66 -17.10
CA ALA A 96 23.12 5.68 -18.10
C ALA A 96 22.42 5.08 -19.34
N PRO A 97 21.40 5.75 -19.92
CA PRO A 97 21.14 5.57 -21.33
C PRO A 97 22.42 5.98 -22.05
N SER A 98 23.01 5.05 -22.80
CA SER A 98 24.16 5.35 -23.63
C SER A 98 23.80 6.45 -24.63
N SER A 99 24.51 7.57 -24.46
CA SER A 99 24.82 8.62 -25.44
C SER A 99 23.65 9.30 -26.15
N GLY A 100 23.40 10.55 -25.78
CA GLY A 100 22.63 11.47 -26.61
C GLY A 100 22.43 12.86 -26.01
N SER A 101 23.46 13.69 -26.12
CA SER A 101 23.38 15.16 -26.16
C SER A 101 23.14 15.98 -24.88
N ALA A 102 24.17 16.78 -24.59
CA ALA A 102 24.17 18.21 -24.29
C ALA A 102 23.76 18.72 -22.89
N ASP A 103 24.72 19.44 -22.31
CA ASP A 103 24.59 20.68 -21.54
C ASP A 103 23.70 20.68 -20.29
N HIS A 104 24.35 20.61 -19.13
CA HIS A 104 24.64 21.80 -18.30
C HIS A 104 25.36 21.35 -17.01
N GLY A 105 26.50 21.98 -16.73
CA GLY A 105 27.31 21.75 -15.53
C GLY A 105 26.65 22.24 -14.26
N GLY A 106 25.64 21.51 -13.78
CA GLY A 106 25.15 21.61 -12.41
C GLY A 106 25.80 20.53 -11.56
N THR A 107 26.59 20.92 -10.57
CA THR A 107 26.96 20.05 -9.45
C THR A 107 25.69 19.66 -8.71
N ARG A 108 25.03 18.58 -9.16
CA ARG A 108 23.94 17.96 -8.42
C ARG A 108 24.57 17.31 -7.20
N LEU A 109 24.40 17.94 -6.03
CA LEU A 109 24.68 17.31 -4.75
C LEU A 109 23.85 16.04 -4.67
N VAL A 110 24.45 14.90 -4.99
CA VAL A 110 23.95 13.61 -4.53
C VAL A 110 24.17 13.67 -3.02
N ARG A 111 23.17 14.14 -2.28
CA ARG A 111 23.14 14.01 -0.83
C ARG A 111 23.20 12.52 -0.57
N SER A 112 24.40 12.00 -0.30
CA SER A 112 24.55 10.67 0.27
C SER A 112 23.66 10.68 1.50
N ARG A 113 22.74 9.72 1.56
CA ARG A 113 21.88 9.54 2.73
C ARG A 113 22.84 9.41 3.91
N SER A 114 22.85 10.40 4.79
CA SER A 114 23.79 10.41 5.91
C SER A 114 23.38 9.30 6.87
N GLU A 115 24.33 8.68 7.57
CA GLU A 115 24.02 7.76 8.68
C GLU A 115 23.05 8.41 9.69
N ALA A 116 23.13 9.73 9.87
CA ALA A 116 22.18 10.51 10.67
C ALA A 116 20.75 10.52 10.09
N ASP A 117 20.60 10.50 8.77
CA ASP A 117 19.29 10.40 8.11
C ASP A 117 18.70 8.99 8.27
N GLU A 118 19.51 7.93 8.20
CA GLU A 118 19.06 6.55 8.37
C GLU A 118 18.60 6.26 9.82
N VAL A 119 19.37 6.72 10.81
CA VAL A 119 18.99 6.60 12.22
C VAL A 119 17.73 7.41 12.52
N ARG A 120 17.57 8.58 11.89
CA ARG A 120 16.35 9.39 11.98
C ARG A 120 15.16 8.66 11.39
N ASP A 121 15.28 8.12 10.18
CA ASP A 121 14.20 7.39 9.51
C ASP A 121 13.76 6.17 10.31
N MET A 122 14.70 5.43 10.91
CA MET A 122 14.41 4.31 11.81
C MET A 122 13.63 4.77 13.07
N LYS A 123 14.01 5.90 13.68
CA LYS A 123 13.30 6.46 14.84
C LYS A 123 11.91 6.99 14.47
N LEU A 124 11.76 7.57 13.28
CA LEU A 124 10.47 8.01 12.75
C LEU A 124 9.54 6.83 12.52
N ASP A 125 10.03 5.75 11.90
CA ASP A 125 9.27 4.51 11.72
C ASP A 125 8.79 3.95 13.07
N HIS A 126 9.67 3.90 14.06
CA HIS A 126 9.33 3.46 15.40
C HIS A 126 8.25 4.35 16.05
N SER A 127 8.38 5.66 15.90
CA SER A 127 7.40 6.63 16.42
C SER A 127 6.02 6.42 15.79
N PHE A 128 5.95 6.19 14.48
CA PHE A 128 4.69 5.90 13.80
C PHE A 128 4.09 4.55 14.25
N LYS A 129 4.91 3.54 14.49
CA LYS A 129 4.46 2.25 15.02
C LYS A 129 3.85 2.38 16.41
N ILE A 130 4.43 3.20 17.29
CA ILE A 130 3.87 3.49 18.63
C ILE A 130 2.48 4.13 18.48
N VAL A 131 2.33 5.15 17.63
CA VAL A 131 1.04 5.80 17.39
C VAL A 131 0.00 4.80 16.90
N GLN A 132 0.35 3.92 15.96
CA GLN A 132 -0.57 2.88 15.48
C GLN A 132 -1.02 1.92 16.58
N VAL A 133 -0.11 1.51 17.47
CA VAL A 133 -0.46 0.64 18.60
C VAL A 133 -1.41 1.36 19.55
N GLN A 134 -1.13 2.63 19.87
CA GLN A 134 -1.97 3.40 20.79
C GLN A 134 -3.35 3.71 20.21
N VAL A 135 -3.47 3.97 18.90
CA VAL A 135 -4.77 4.13 18.24
C VAL A 135 -5.59 2.84 18.37
N ARG A 136 -4.99 1.66 18.18
CA ARG A 136 -5.70 0.38 18.39
C ARG A 136 -6.14 0.20 19.84
N VAL A 137 -5.33 0.61 20.82
CA VAL A 137 -5.72 0.57 22.24
C VAL A 137 -6.94 1.47 22.48
N VAL A 138 -6.94 2.70 21.94
CA VAL A 138 -8.09 3.62 22.03
C VAL A 138 -9.34 3.02 21.38
N GLU A 139 -9.22 2.43 20.19
CA GLU A 139 -10.35 1.78 19.50
C GLU A 139 -10.88 0.59 20.30
N GLN A 140 -10.00 -0.26 20.83
CA GLN A 140 -10.36 -1.41 21.65
C GLN A 140 -11.07 -1.00 22.93
N GLU A 141 -10.56 0.02 23.64
CA GLU A 141 -11.22 0.53 24.84
C GLU A 141 -12.56 1.19 24.52
N ARG A 142 -12.67 1.93 23.42
CA ARG A 142 -13.94 2.54 22.98
C ARG A 142 -14.98 1.49 22.59
N ALA A 143 -14.55 0.38 21.98
CA ALA A 143 -15.44 -0.72 21.60
C ALA A 143 -16.12 -1.39 22.80
N LYS A 144 -15.56 -1.27 24.01
CA LYS A 144 -16.17 -1.77 25.26
C LYS A 144 -17.40 -0.97 25.72
N GLY A 145 -17.70 0.18 25.10
CA GLY A 145 -18.88 0.97 25.41
C GLY A 145 -18.94 1.42 26.87
N ALA A 146 -20.00 1.06 27.59
CA ALA A 146 -20.16 1.43 29.00
C ALA A 146 -19.11 0.83 29.94
N ALA A 147 -18.39 -0.21 29.52
CA ALA A 147 -17.28 -0.82 30.26
C ALA A 147 -15.90 -0.26 29.84
N SER A 148 -15.87 0.85 29.10
CA SER A 148 -14.64 1.49 28.64
C SER A 148 -13.85 2.08 29.80
N ASP A 149 -12.53 1.84 29.81
CA ASP A 149 -11.62 2.54 30.71
C ASP A 149 -11.15 3.86 30.07
N HIS A 150 -11.81 4.94 30.47
CA HIS A 150 -11.48 6.29 30.01
C HIS A 150 -10.06 6.74 30.41
N ASP A 151 -9.49 6.21 31.50
CA ASP A 151 -8.14 6.55 31.91
C ASP A 151 -7.10 5.91 30.99
N THR A 152 -7.35 4.68 30.55
CA THR A 152 -6.52 4.01 29.54
C THR A 152 -6.60 4.73 28.20
N ILE A 153 -7.78 5.18 27.77
CA ILE A 153 -7.94 5.99 26.55
C ILE A 153 -7.12 7.29 26.65
N ARG A 154 -7.25 8.02 27.77
CA ARG A 154 -6.55 9.28 27.97
C ARG A 154 -5.03 9.12 27.96
N ARG A 155 -4.49 8.09 28.62
CA ARG A 155 -3.04 7.78 28.59
C ARG A 155 -2.55 7.41 27.19
N ALA A 156 -3.36 6.66 26.43
CA ALA A 156 -3.02 6.31 25.06
C ALA A 156 -2.98 7.55 24.16
N LEU A 157 -3.94 8.47 24.31
CA LEU A 157 -3.97 9.75 23.59
C LEU A 157 -2.78 10.65 23.95
N GLU A 158 -2.44 10.77 25.23
CA GLU A 158 -1.25 11.50 25.69
C GLU A 158 0.04 10.93 25.08
N THR A 159 0.15 9.60 25.03
CA THR A 159 1.30 8.92 24.40
C THR A 159 1.37 9.23 22.90
N ILE A 160 0.22 9.27 22.20
CA ILE A 160 0.15 9.66 20.78
C ILE A 160 0.64 11.09 20.59
N GLU A 161 0.20 12.01 21.44
CA GLU A 161 0.57 13.44 21.37
C GLU A 161 2.08 13.66 21.56
N ILE A 162 2.65 13.04 22.61
CA ILE A 162 4.10 13.12 22.88
C ILE A 162 4.89 12.52 21.72
N THR A 163 4.48 11.35 21.23
CA THR A 163 5.18 10.65 20.14
C THR A 163 5.10 11.44 18.83
N ALA A 164 3.93 12.00 18.51
CA ALA A 164 3.73 12.80 17.31
C ALA A 164 4.55 14.10 17.34
N THR A 165 4.65 14.75 18.51
CA THR A 165 5.46 15.95 18.69
C THR A 165 6.94 15.65 18.48
N ASN A 166 7.45 14.61 19.12
CA ASN A 166 8.85 14.19 18.95
C ASN A 166 9.17 13.80 17.50
N ALA A 167 8.29 13.04 16.84
CA ALA A 167 8.47 12.68 15.44
C ALA A 167 8.44 13.91 14.51
N ARG A 168 7.57 14.87 14.79
CA ARG A 168 7.49 16.13 14.03
C ARG A 168 8.77 16.95 14.17
N ASP A 169 9.33 17.03 15.37
CA ASP A 169 10.58 17.75 15.61
C ASP A 169 11.76 17.10 14.87
N MET A 170 11.79 15.77 14.82
CA MET A 170 12.76 15.02 14.02
C MET A 170 12.63 15.29 12.51
N ILE A 171 11.42 15.52 12.00
CA ILE A 171 11.22 15.87 10.59
C ILE A 171 11.68 17.31 10.32
N LYS A 172 11.38 18.27 11.21
CA LYS A 172 11.72 19.68 11.02
C LYS A 172 13.23 19.93 11.02
N SER A 173 14.00 19.19 11.82
CA SER A 173 15.47 19.30 11.86
C SER A 173 16.16 18.91 10.53
N SER A 174 15.47 18.23 9.61
CA SER A 174 15.99 17.90 8.27
C SER A 174 15.86 19.05 7.24
N GLY A 175 15.06 20.08 7.55
CA GLY A 175 14.80 21.22 6.67
C GLY A 175 15.63 22.48 6.93
N GLY A 176 16.47 22.48 7.97
CA GLY A 176 17.32 23.61 8.36
C GLY A 176 18.70 23.54 7.70
N ALA A 177 18.80 24.01 6.46
CA ALA A 177 20.07 24.25 5.78
C ALA A 177 20.68 25.61 6.17
N ASP A 178 20.70 25.98 7.46
CA ASP A 178 21.09 27.33 7.89
C ASP A 178 21.83 27.43 9.23
N GLU A 179 22.37 26.31 9.75
CA GLU A 179 23.37 26.42 10.83
C GLU A 179 24.74 26.01 10.27
N PRO A 180 25.62 26.99 9.96
CA PRO A 180 26.98 26.70 9.56
C PRO A 180 27.67 25.95 10.70
N VAL A 181 28.20 24.76 10.40
CA VAL A 181 29.00 23.98 11.34
C VAL A 181 30.28 24.78 11.63
N SER A 182 30.29 25.51 12.74
CA SER A 182 31.49 26.17 13.26
C SER A 182 32.27 25.15 14.08
N GLY A 183 33.25 24.51 13.45
CA GLY A 183 34.24 23.68 14.12
C GLY A 183 35.58 24.39 14.16
N THR A 184 36.20 24.49 15.33
CA THR A 184 37.62 24.87 15.44
C THR A 184 38.47 23.65 15.12
N ILE A 185 39.30 23.74 14.08
CA ILE A 185 40.34 22.75 13.79
C ILE A 185 41.42 22.95 14.86
N ILE A 186 41.72 21.90 15.63
CA ILE A 186 42.86 21.86 16.54
C ILE A 186 43.94 21.05 15.79
N ASP A 187 45.07 21.71 15.50
CA ASP A 187 46.31 21.11 15.01
C ASP A 187 47.13 20.56 16.18
#